data_AF-A0A2W4L6H7-F1
#
_entry.id   AF-A0A2W4L6H7-F1
#
_cell.length_a   1.000
_cell.length_b   1.000
_cell.length_c   1.000
_cell.angle_alpha   90.00
_cell.angle_beta   90.00
_cell.angle_gamma   90.00
#
_symmetry.space_group_name_H-M   'P 1'
#
loop_
_entity.id
_entity.type
_entity.pdbx_description
1 polymer ?
#
loop_
_entity_poly.entity_id
_entity_poly.type
_entity_poly.pdbx_seq_one_letter_code
_entity_poly.pdbx_strand_id
1 'polypeptide(L)'
;MLDDVITRPAVEQVELLRRRQVSSRELVTAHLERIGAHPEINAVVAVDDAAALRAADAIDAARARGETLGPLAGLPMTVKDCWDVAGLVSTDGDPRWRDHRPTRDAPVVARLRAA
;
A
#
# COMPACT_ATOMS: atom_id res chain seq x y z
N MET A 1 -13.99 2.27 14.09
CA MET A 1 -13.06 1.32 14.75
C MET A 1 -11.73 1.21 14.00
N LEU A 2 -11.73 1.22 12.66
CA LEU A 2 -10.48 1.23 11.86
C LEU A 2 -9.79 2.60 11.79
N ASP A 3 -10.52 3.71 11.97
CA ASP A 3 -9.93 5.07 12.01
C ASP A 3 -8.83 5.24 13.06
N ASP A 4 -9.02 4.61 14.22
CA ASP A 4 -7.99 4.55 15.27
C ASP A 4 -6.79 3.71 14.80
N VAL A 5 -7.04 2.56 14.16
CA VAL A 5 -5.98 1.66 13.68
C VAL A 5 -5.08 2.34 12.63
N ILE A 6 -5.66 3.04 11.64
CA ILE A 6 -4.88 3.68 10.56
C ILE A 6 -4.03 4.87 11.03
N THR A 7 -4.24 5.36 12.26
CA THR A 7 -3.45 6.44 12.87
C THR A 7 -2.40 5.93 13.86
N ARG A 8 -2.39 4.63 14.17
CA ARG A 8 -1.36 4.01 15.03
C ARG A 8 -0.01 3.89 14.32
N PRO A 9 1.10 3.79 15.07
CA PRO A 9 2.41 3.48 14.49
C PRO A 9 2.40 2.21 13.64
N ALA A 10 3.19 2.19 12.56
CA ALA A 10 3.30 1.05 11.65
C ALA A 10 3.62 -0.27 12.39
N VAL A 11 4.46 -0.22 13.43
CA VAL A 11 4.80 -1.39 14.25
C VAL A 11 3.59 -2.00 14.96
N GLU A 12 2.63 -1.17 15.39
CA GLU A 12 1.40 -1.63 16.00
C GLU A 12 0.45 -2.21 14.95
N GLN A 13 0.30 -1.55 13.79
CA GLN A 13 -0.51 -2.07 12.69
C GLN A 13 -0.02 -3.43 12.21
N VAL A 14 1.30 -3.60 12.07
CA VAL A 14 1.93 -4.89 11.75
C VAL A 14 1.63 -5.95 12.80
N GLU A 15 1.65 -5.60 14.09
CA GLU A 15 1.32 -6.55 15.15
C GLU A 15 -0.16 -6.96 15.10
N LEU A 16 -1.07 -6.02 14.81
CA LEU A 16 -2.49 -6.32 14.63
C LEU A 16 -2.71 -7.28 13.44
N LEU A 17 -2.03 -7.05 12.31
CA LEU A 17 -2.04 -7.94 11.14
C LEU A 17 -1.53 -9.35 11.49
N ARG A 18 -0.41 -9.42 12.24
CA ARG A 18 0.19 -10.70 12.68
C ARG A 18 -0.76 -11.47 13.59
N ARG A 19 -1.42 -10.79 14.53
CA ARG A 19 -2.41 -11.37 15.44
C ARG A 19 -3.78 -11.63 14.79
N ARG A 20 -3.94 -11.29 13.50
CA ARG A 20 -5.21 -11.38 12.77
C ARG A 20 -6.35 -10.61 13.43
N GLN A 21 -6.02 -9.52 14.12
CA GLN A 21 -6.99 -8.58 14.71
C GLN A 21 -7.54 -7.60 13.68
N VAL A 22 -6.79 -7.41 12.59
CA VAL A 22 -7.19 -6.73 11.36
C VAL A 22 -6.61 -7.51 10.18
N SER A 23 -7.34 -7.58 9.07
CA SER A 23 -6.86 -8.11 7.80
C SER A 23 -6.14 -7.03 6.99
N SER A 24 -5.28 -7.45 6.06
CA SER A 24 -4.65 -6.51 5.12
C SER A 24 -5.71 -5.80 4.29
N ARG A 25 -6.76 -6.52 3.86
CA ARG A 25 -7.88 -5.94 3.11
C ARG A 25 -8.60 -4.84 3.88
N GLU A 26 -8.94 -5.08 5.15
CA GLU A 26 -9.60 -4.07 6.00
C GLU A 26 -8.72 -2.84 6.17
N LEU A 27 -7.41 -3.03 6.39
CA LEU A 27 -6.48 -1.93 6.60
C LEU A 27 -6.29 -1.09 5.32
N VAL A 28 -6.10 -1.73 4.16
CA VAL A 28 -6.04 -1.04 2.85
C VAL A 28 -7.33 -0.28 2.58
N THR A 29 -8.49 -0.91 2.82
CA THR A 29 -9.80 -0.29 2.58
C THR A 29 -9.96 0.98 3.41
N ALA A 30 -9.64 0.93 4.71
CA ALA A 30 -9.72 2.10 5.58
C ALA A 30 -8.79 3.25 5.13
N HIS A 31 -7.59 2.94 4.63
CA HIS A 31 -6.70 3.96 4.06
C HIS A 31 -7.24 4.55 2.76
N LEU A 32 -7.81 3.74 1.85
CA LEU A 32 -8.41 4.22 0.61
C LEU A 32 -9.64 5.11 0.88
N GLU A 33 -10.49 4.72 1.83
CA GLU A 33 -11.63 5.52 2.28
C GLU A 33 -11.16 6.88 2.82
N ARG A 34 -10.10 6.90 3.63
CA ARG A 34 -9.51 8.15 4.14
C ARG A 34 -8.93 9.02 3.03
N ILE A 35 -8.25 8.43 2.04
CA ILE A 35 -7.73 9.16 0.88
C ILE A 35 -8.91 9.80 0.11
N GLY A 36 -9.97 9.05 -0.14
CA GLY A 36 -11.16 9.52 -0.84
C GLY A 36 -11.95 10.58 -0.07
N ALA A 37 -11.92 10.56 1.27
CA ALA A 37 -12.59 11.54 2.12
C ALA A 37 -11.88 12.91 2.18
N HIS A 38 -10.61 12.98 1.77
CA HIS A 38 -9.77 14.19 1.87
C HIS A 38 -9.10 14.58 0.54
N PRO A 39 -9.86 14.75 -0.57
CA PRO A 39 -9.29 15.07 -1.88
C PRO A 39 -8.58 16.44 -1.91
N GLU A 40 -8.95 17.37 -1.03
CA GLU A 40 -8.37 18.72 -0.94
C GLU A 40 -6.90 18.72 -0.53
N ILE A 41 -6.41 17.67 0.14
CA ILE A 41 -5.01 17.55 0.56
C ILE A 41 -4.12 17.20 -0.64
N ASN A 42 -4.65 16.44 -1.61
CA ASN A 42 -3.93 15.99 -2.80
C ASN A 42 -2.57 15.32 -2.49
N ALA A 43 -2.48 14.56 -1.38
CA ALA A 43 -1.24 13.92 -0.93
C ALA A 43 -0.91 12.64 -1.70
N VAL A 44 -1.92 11.93 -2.23
CA VAL A 44 -1.76 10.70 -3.02
C VAL A 44 -2.22 11.02 -4.44
N VAL A 45 -1.25 11.20 -5.33
CA VAL A 45 -1.47 11.72 -6.69
C VAL A 45 -1.76 10.65 -7.75
N ALA A 46 -1.40 9.40 -7.44
CA ALA A 46 -1.68 8.24 -8.25
C ALA A 46 -2.00 7.05 -7.33
N VAL A 47 -3.12 6.38 -7.58
CA VAL A 47 -3.55 5.21 -6.82
C VAL A 47 -4.22 4.20 -7.77
N ASP A 48 -3.95 2.92 -7.55
CA ASP A 48 -4.66 1.80 -8.19
C ASP A 48 -5.32 0.96 -7.08
N ASP A 49 -6.52 1.37 -6.70
CA ASP A 49 -7.32 0.77 -5.62
C ASP A 49 -7.48 -0.74 -5.83
N ALA A 50 -7.74 -1.14 -7.09
CA ALA A 50 -7.96 -2.53 -7.43
C ALA A 50 -6.68 -3.36 -7.26
N ALA A 51 -5.52 -2.82 -7.65
CA ALA A 51 -4.24 -3.48 -7.42
C ALA A 51 -3.87 -3.56 -5.93
N ALA A 52 -4.12 -2.49 -5.16
CA ALA A 52 -3.88 -2.46 -3.73
C ALA A 52 -4.73 -3.51 -3.00
N LEU A 53 -6.02 -3.59 -3.30
CA LEU A 53 -6.93 -4.58 -2.71
C LEU A 53 -6.55 -6.01 -3.11
N ARG A 54 -6.20 -6.26 -4.38
CA ARG A 54 -5.72 -7.59 -4.81
C ARG A 54 -4.45 -8.02 -4.07
N ALA A 55 -3.52 -7.10 -3.84
CA ALA A 55 -2.30 -7.38 -3.09
C ALA A 55 -2.60 -7.72 -1.62
N ALA A 56 -3.50 -6.97 -0.99
CA ALA A 56 -3.98 -7.25 0.36
C ALA A 56 -4.63 -8.65 0.46
N ASP A 57 -5.56 -8.96 -0.44
CA ASP A 57 -6.24 -10.27 -0.48
C ASP A 57 -5.23 -11.42 -0.62
N ALA A 58 -4.18 -11.24 -1.42
CA ALA A 58 -3.12 -12.24 -1.58
C ALA A 58 -2.32 -12.48 -0.29
N ILE A 59 -2.01 -11.41 0.46
CA ILE A 59 -1.34 -11.51 1.77
C ILE A 59 -2.24 -12.20 2.79
N ASP A 60 -3.51 -11.85 2.86
CA ASP A 60 -4.45 -12.46 3.78
C ASP A 60 -4.62 -13.97 3.48
N ALA A 61 -4.70 -14.33 2.19
CA ALA A 61 -4.74 -15.72 1.76
C ALA A 61 -3.46 -16.49 2.11
N ALA A 62 -2.28 -15.91 1.88
CA ALA A 62 -0.99 -16.50 2.26
C ALA A 62 -0.89 -16.71 3.78
N ARG A 63 -1.35 -15.72 4.56
CA ARG A 63 -1.43 -15.80 6.03
C ARG A 63 -2.36 -16.91 6.50
N ALA A 64 -3.51 -17.08 5.84
CA ALA A 64 -4.46 -18.15 6.14
C ALA A 64 -3.88 -19.55 5.86
N ARG A 65 -3.06 -19.68 4.80
CA ARG A 65 -2.32 -20.91 4.48
C ARG A 65 -1.14 -21.20 5.42
N GLY A 66 -0.81 -20.29 6.34
CA GLY A 66 0.30 -20.46 7.27
C GLY A 66 1.67 -20.28 6.62
N GLU A 67 1.75 -19.56 5.50
CA GLU A 67 3.02 -19.25 4.85
C GLU A 67 3.89 -18.35 5.73
N THR A 68 5.21 -18.47 5.57
CA THR A 68 6.14 -17.53 6.18
C THR A 68 6.09 -16.22 5.41
N LEU A 69 5.65 -15.16 6.09
CA LEU A 69 5.50 -13.83 5.51
C LEU A 69 6.62 -12.90 6.00
N GLY A 70 6.96 -11.91 5.18
CA GLY A 70 7.94 -10.89 5.52
C GLY A 70 7.50 -9.99 6.70
N PRO A 71 8.45 -9.25 7.30
CA PRO A 71 8.18 -8.36 8.43
C PRO A 71 7.09 -7.30 8.22
N LEU A 72 6.84 -6.84 7.00
CA LEU A 72 5.91 -5.78 6.59
C LEU A 72 4.68 -6.30 5.85
N ALA A 73 4.54 -7.62 5.71
CA ALA A 73 3.48 -8.25 4.93
C ALA A 73 2.08 -7.78 5.35
N GLY A 74 1.42 -7.07 4.42
CA GLY A 74 0.05 -6.58 4.54
C GLY A 74 -0.09 -5.14 5.06
N LEU A 75 1.02 -4.48 5.40
CA LEU A 75 1.05 -3.08 5.79
C LEU A 75 0.93 -2.17 4.56
N PRO A 76 -0.08 -1.27 4.48
CA PRO A 76 -0.19 -0.29 3.41
C PRO A 76 0.92 0.76 3.47
N MET A 77 1.42 1.19 2.32
CA MET A 77 2.45 2.23 2.23
C MET A 77 2.21 3.13 1.03
N THR A 78 2.56 4.41 1.17
CA THR A 78 2.70 5.34 0.04
C THR A 78 4.15 5.37 -0.42
N VAL A 79 4.34 5.66 -1.70
CA VAL A 79 5.66 5.83 -2.31
C VAL A 79 5.69 7.20 -2.97
N LYS A 80 6.79 7.95 -2.77
CA LYS A 80 6.96 9.24 -3.43
C LYS A 80 7.01 9.03 -4.96
N ASP A 81 6.31 9.88 -5.70
CA ASP A 81 6.11 9.81 -7.16
C ASP A 81 7.41 9.78 -8.02
N CYS A 82 8.55 10.12 -7.42
CA CYS A 82 9.87 10.00 -8.06
C CYS A 82 10.42 8.56 -8.11
N TRP A 83 9.74 7.59 -7.52
CA TRP A 83 10.13 6.19 -7.55
C TRP A 83 9.20 5.39 -8.45
N ASP A 84 9.80 4.67 -9.39
CA ASP A 84 9.05 3.79 -10.29
C ASP A 84 8.31 2.70 -9.51
N VAL A 85 7.01 2.62 -9.76
CA VAL A 85 6.14 1.52 -9.34
C VAL A 85 5.58 0.88 -10.61
N ALA A 86 5.86 -0.41 -10.81
CA ALA A 86 5.44 -1.13 -12.01
C ALA A 86 3.92 -1.04 -12.18
N GLY A 87 3.48 -0.52 -13.33
CA GLY A 87 2.06 -0.38 -13.63
C GLY A 87 1.33 0.70 -12.82
N LEU A 88 2.03 1.70 -12.26
CA LEU A 88 1.44 2.95 -11.82
C LEU A 88 2.07 4.11 -12.60
N VAL A 89 1.43 5.27 -12.64
CA VAL A 89 2.07 6.46 -13.22
C VAL A 89 3.10 6.99 -12.23
N SER A 90 4.28 7.37 -12.72
CA SER A 90 5.35 8.01 -11.95
C SER A 90 5.83 9.24 -12.72
N THR A 91 5.56 10.45 -12.20
CA THR A 91 5.79 11.70 -12.96
C THR A 91 7.03 12.48 -12.53
N ASP A 92 7.62 12.13 -11.39
CA ASP A 92 8.65 12.95 -10.70
C ASP A 92 8.19 14.40 -10.46
N GLY A 93 6.87 14.63 -10.43
CA GLY A 93 6.27 15.97 -10.37
C GLY A 93 6.49 16.84 -11.62
N ASP A 94 6.95 16.28 -12.74
CA ASP A 94 7.23 17.02 -13.98
C ASP A 94 6.19 16.67 -15.07
N PRO A 95 5.52 17.68 -15.67
CA PRO A 95 4.51 17.46 -16.72
C PRO A 95 5.00 16.66 -17.92
N ARG A 96 6.31 16.61 -18.19
CA ARG A 96 6.90 15.81 -19.27
C ARG A 96 6.70 14.31 -19.08
N TRP A 97 6.55 13.86 -17.84
CA TRP A 97 6.39 12.46 -17.48
C TRP A 97 4.95 12.09 -17.10
N ARG A 98 3.97 12.93 -17.44
CA ARG A 98 2.54 12.71 -17.10
C ARG A 98 1.97 11.35 -17.49
N ASP A 99 2.50 10.76 -18.57
CA ASP A 99 2.08 9.46 -19.11
C ASP A 99 3.12 8.35 -18.89
N HIS A 100 4.17 8.63 -18.08
CA HIS A 100 5.21 7.65 -17.79
C HIS A 100 4.67 6.57 -16.87
N ARG A 101 4.69 5.33 -17.38
CA ARG A 101 4.19 4.14 -16.68
C ARG A 101 5.28 3.06 -16.68
N PRO A 102 6.07 2.95 -15.60
CA PRO A 102 7.15 1.98 -15.52
C PRO A 102 6.64 0.55 -15.65
N THR A 103 7.46 -0.32 -16.24
CA THR A 103 7.20 -1.78 -16.30
C THR A 103 7.91 -2.55 -15.19
N ARG A 104 8.75 -1.86 -14.41
CA ARG A 104 9.53 -2.43 -13.31
C ARG A 104 9.51 -1.48 -12.13
N ASP A 105 9.57 -2.06 -10.93
CA ASP A 105 9.73 -1.31 -9.70
C ASP A 105 11.16 -0.77 -9.59
N ALA A 106 11.30 0.41 -8.97
CA ALA A 106 12.58 0.86 -8.45
C ALA A 106 13.10 -0.14 -7.39
N PRO A 107 14.43 -0.29 -7.20
CA PRO A 107 14.99 -1.27 -6.26
C PRO A 107 14.47 -1.16 -4.82
N VAL A 108 14.16 0.06 -4.36
CA VAL A 108 13.57 0.28 -3.03
C VAL A 108 12.13 -0.23 -2.96
N VAL A 109 11.32 0.00 -4.01
CA VAL A 109 9.93 -0.47 -4.09
C VAL A 109 9.89 -2.00 -4.14
N ALA A 110 10.76 -2.62 -4.94
CA ALA A 110 10.89 -4.08 -5.00
C ALA A 110 11.22 -4.70 -3.64
N ARG A 111 12.12 -4.06 -2.87
CA ARG A 111 12.45 -4.50 -1.49
C ARG A 111 11.28 -4.35 -0.53
N LEU A 112 10.50 -3.26 -0.63
CA LEU A 112 9.31 -3.07 0.19
C LEU A 112 8.23 -4.12 -0.12
N ARG A 113 8.02 -4.47 -1.40
CA ARG A 113 7.07 -5.53 -1.79
C ARG A 113 7.47 -6.92 -1.31
N ALA A 114 8.76 -7.19 -1.23
CA ALA A 114 9.29 -8.47 -0.75
C ALA A 114 9.37 -8.56 0.78
N ALA A 115 9.19 -7.44 1.48
CA ALA A 115 9.30 -7.33 2.92
C ALA A 115 7.99 -7.67 3.65
#